data_AF-A0A2T6DCZ4-F1
#
_entry.id   AF-A0A2T6DCZ4-F1
#
_cell.length_a   1.000
_cell.length_b   1.000
_cell.length_c   1.000
_cell.angle_alpha   90.00
_cell.angle_beta   90.00
_cell.angle_gamma   90.00
#
_symmetry.space_group_name_H-M   'P 1'
#
loop_
_entity.id
_entity.type
_entity.pdbx_description
1 polymer ?
#
loop_
_entity_poly.entity_id
_entity_poly.type
_entity_poly.pdbx_seq_one_letter_code
_entity_poly.pdbx_strand_id
1 'polypeptide(L)'
;MEADDDFATRILNSLNGFSAEEQAEMIIAVISAALKTMSVPQIREVRKEIMSELDVRLPLVASALDLIDGQMAVREISGGERWR
;
A
#
# COMPACT_ATOMS: atom_id res chain seq x y z
N MET A 1 -5.01 10.10 -20.34
CA MET A 1 -4.06 9.99 -19.22
C MET A 1 -4.36 11.18 -18.34
N GLU A 2 -5.37 11.05 -17.48
CA GLU A 2 -5.95 12.16 -16.69
C GLU A 2 -6.85 11.64 -15.54
N ALA A 3 -7.34 10.40 -15.63
CA ALA A 3 -8.22 9.80 -14.62
C ALA A 3 -7.50 9.34 -13.33
N ASP A 4 -6.23 8.90 -13.40
CA ASP A 4 -5.48 8.47 -12.21
C ASP A 4 -5.06 9.65 -11.32
N ASP A 5 -4.73 10.79 -11.94
CA ASP A 5 -4.42 12.02 -11.21
C ASP A 5 -5.64 12.56 -10.44
N ASP A 6 -6.86 12.40 -10.97
CA ASP A 6 -8.09 12.85 -10.31
C ASP A 6 -8.38 12.05 -9.04
N PHE A 7 -8.13 10.73 -9.04
CA PHE A 7 -8.42 9.89 -7.87
C PHE A 7 -7.43 10.13 -6.73
N ALA A 8 -6.12 10.11 -7.02
CA ALA A 8 -5.10 10.40 -6.02
C ALA A 8 -5.26 11.82 -5.46
N THR A 9 -5.56 12.80 -6.31
CA THR A 9 -5.80 14.19 -5.91
C THR A 9 -7.04 14.31 -5.03
N ARG A 10 -8.14 13.59 -5.32
CA ARG A 10 -9.35 13.60 -4.48
C ARG A 10 -9.12 12.96 -3.12
N ILE A 11 -8.31 11.90 -3.04
CA ILE A 11 -7.87 11.34 -1.76
C ILE A 11 -7.07 12.38 -0.98
N LEU A 12 -6.02 12.96 -1.59
CA LEU A 12 -5.19 13.97 -0.93
C LEU A 12 -6.00 15.19 -0.49
N ASN A 13 -6.97 15.63 -1.28
CA ASN A 13 -7.87 16.72 -0.92
C ASN A 13 -8.83 16.34 0.22
N SER A 14 -9.28 15.08 0.30
CA SER A 14 -10.11 14.60 1.42
C SER A 14 -9.33 14.48 2.74
N LEU A 15 -8.00 14.36 2.65
CA LEU A 15 -7.08 14.35 3.78
C LEU A 15 -6.73 15.77 4.27
N ASN A 16 -7.06 16.79 3.47
CA ASN A 16 -6.77 18.18 3.79
C ASN A 16 -7.67 18.66 4.93
N GLY A 17 -7.07 19.01 6.08
CA GLY A 17 -7.79 19.37 7.32
C GLY A 17 -7.52 18.41 8.49
N PHE A 18 -6.93 17.25 8.22
CA PHE A 18 -6.45 16.33 9.24
C PHE A 18 -4.98 16.60 9.59
N SER A 19 -4.56 16.28 10.81
CA SER A 19 -3.16 16.30 11.21
C SER A 19 -2.33 15.29 10.39
N ALA A 20 -1.02 15.50 10.29
CA ALA A 20 -0.14 14.60 9.53
C ALA A 20 -0.22 13.14 10.03
N GLU A 21 -0.48 12.95 11.32
CA GLU A 21 -0.63 11.62 11.93
C GLU A 21 -1.95 10.96 11.50
N GLU A 22 -3.07 11.68 11.56
CA GLU A 22 -4.37 11.21 11.05
C GLU A 22 -4.34 10.95 9.53
N GLN A 23 -3.63 11.79 8.77
CA GLN A 23 -3.43 11.57 7.34
C GLN A 23 -2.68 10.26 7.07
N ALA A 24 -1.60 10.00 7.82
CA ALA A 24 -0.84 8.76 7.71
C ALA A 24 -1.70 7.53 8.05
N GLU A 25 -2.49 7.60 9.13
CA GLU A 25 -3.40 6.52 9.52
C GLU A 25 -4.44 6.21 8.44
N MET A 26 -5.05 7.25 7.85
CA MET A 26 -6.04 7.08 6.78
C MET A 26 -5.42 6.50 5.51
N ILE A 27 -4.25 6.98 5.09
CA ILE A 27 -3.52 6.44 3.94
C ILE A 27 -3.21 4.96 4.17
N ILE A 28 -2.71 4.62 5.36
CA ILE A 28 -2.42 3.23 5.76
C ILE A 28 -3.69 2.38 5.72
N ALA A 29 -4.82 2.89 6.23
CA ALA A 29 -6.09 2.18 6.23
C ALA A 29 -6.61 1.91 4.82
N VAL A 30 -6.53 2.89 3.92
CA VAL A 30 -6.95 2.76 2.51
C VAL A 30 -6.09 1.73 1.79
N ILE A 31 -4.76 1.83 1.90
CA ILE A 31 -3.84 0.87 1.27
C ILE A 31 -4.09 -0.53 1.84
N SER A 32 -4.22 -0.66 3.16
CA SER A 32 -4.50 -1.95 3.81
C SER A 32 -5.83 -2.56 3.37
N ALA A 33 -6.88 -1.75 3.21
CA ALA A 33 -8.17 -2.22 2.71
C ALA A 33 -8.08 -2.71 1.26
N ALA A 34 -7.35 -1.99 0.41
CA ALA A 34 -7.10 -2.40 -0.97
C ALA A 34 -6.30 -3.71 -1.02
N LEU A 35 -5.22 -3.84 -0.23
CA LEU A 35 -4.41 -5.05 -0.17
C LEU A 35 -5.24 -6.25 0.32
N LYS A 36 -6.12 -6.08 1.31
CA LYS A 36 -6.99 -7.14 1.86
C LYS A 36 -7.85 -7.86 0.82
N THR A 37 -8.25 -7.20 -0.26
CA THR A 37 -9.06 -7.81 -1.32
C THR A 37 -8.23 -8.48 -2.42
N MET A 38 -6.92 -8.23 -2.47
CA MET A 38 -6.01 -8.82 -3.45
C MET A 38 -5.55 -10.21 -3.04
N SER A 39 -5.21 -11.06 -4.00
CA SER A 39 -4.48 -12.32 -3.79
C SER A 39 -2.97 -12.08 -3.56
N VAL A 40 -2.27 -13.04 -2.98
CA VAL A 40 -0.80 -12.92 -2.73
C VAL A 40 -0.01 -12.65 -4.04
N PRO A 41 -0.27 -13.33 -5.17
CA PRO A 41 0.40 -13.00 -6.44
C PRO A 41 0.17 -11.55 -6.89
N GLN A 42 -1.05 -11.03 -6.74
CA GLN A 42 -1.36 -9.64 -7.10
C GLN A 42 -0.59 -8.65 -6.22
N ILE A 43 -0.50 -8.92 -4.92
CA ILE A 43 0.27 -8.08 -3.99
C ILE A 43 1.77 -8.08 -4.37
N ARG A 44 2.31 -9.22 -4.80
CA ARG A 44 3.70 -9.32 -5.28
C ARG A 44 3.94 -8.49 -6.55
N GLU A 45 3.00 -8.48 -7.49
CA GLU A 45 3.11 -7.63 -8.68
C GLU A 45 3.06 -6.13 -8.32
N VAL A 46 2.12 -5.71 -7.46
CA VAL A 46 2.06 -4.30 -6.98
C VAL A 46 3.38 -3.90 -6.31
N ARG A 47 3.93 -4.75 -5.45
CA ARG A 47 5.24 -4.51 -4.80
C ARG A 47 6.36 -4.33 -5.83
N LYS A 48 6.38 -5.19 -6.86
CA LYS A 48 7.39 -5.15 -7.92
C LYS A 48 7.29 -3.88 -8.76
N GLU A 49 6.07 -3.47 -9.12
CA GLU A 49 5.82 -2.21 -9.84
C GLU A 49 6.28 -0.99 -9.02
N ILE A 50 5.98 -0.95 -7.72
CA ILE A 50 6.48 0.11 -6.83
C ILE A 50 8.01 0.15 -6.82
N MET A 51 8.68 -1.00 -6.74
CA MET A 51 10.14 -1.07 -6.76
C MET A 51 10.76 -0.72 -8.11
N SER A 52 10.04 -0.88 -9.23
CA SER A 52 10.56 -0.54 -10.56
C SER A 52 10.33 0.91 -10.95
N GLU A 53 9.21 1.49 -10.53
CA GLU A 53 8.79 2.83 -10.94
C GLU A 53 9.20 3.92 -9.95
N LEU A 54 9.42 3.59 -8.66
CA LEU A 54 9.67 4.58 -7.61
C LEU A 54 11.04 4.42 -6.95
N ASP A 55 11.64 5.54 -6.53
CA ASP A 55 12.89 5.54 -5.77
C ASP A 55 12.66 5.04 -4.34
N VAL A 56 13.10 3.81 -4.07
CA VAL A 56 12.99 3.14 -2.77
C VAL A 56 13.71 3.86 -1.62
N ARG A 57 14.59 4.83 -1.91
CA ARG A 57 15.25 5.65 -0.89
C ARG A 57 14.33 6.74 -0.33
N LEU A 58 13.21 7.02 -1.00
CA LEU A 58 12.20 7.94 -0.49
C LEU A 58 11.52 7.30 0.73
N PRO A 59 11.52 7.95 1.91
CA PRO A 59 10.96 7.36 3.13
C PRO A 59 9.50 6.90 2.98
N LEU A 60 8.70 7.62 2.20
CA LEU A 60 7.30 7.24 1.93
C LEU A 60 7.19 5.93 1.13
N VAL A 61 8.07 5.71 0.15
CA VAL A 61 8.11 4.50 -0.67
C VAL A 61 8.54 3.31 0.18
N ALA A 62 9.57 3.50 1.01
CA ALA A 62 10.02 2.49 1.95
C ALA A 62 8.90 2.07 2.92
N SER A 63 8.21 3.04 3.54
CA SER A 63 7.08 2.76 4.43
C SER A 63 5.92 2.04 3.74
N ALA A 64 5.64 2.35 2.47
CA ALA A 64 4.61 1.65 1.70
C ALA A 64 5.01 0.20 1.40
N LEU A 65 6.28 -0.05 1.06
CA LEU A 65 6.80 -1.41 0.87
C LEU A 65 6.78 -2.22 2.17
N ASP A 66 7.14 -1.61 3.31
CA ASP A 66 7.08 -2.24 4.63
C ASP A 66 5.64 -2.64 4.99
N LEU A 67 4.66 -1.79 4.67
CA LEU A 67 3.24 -2.10 4.86
C LEU A 67 2.82 -3.32 4.02
N ILE A 68 3.20 -3.36 2.74
CA ILE A 68 2.90 -4.47 1.83
C ILE A 68 3.53 -5.77 2.35
N ASP A 69 4.80 -5.72 2.75
CA ASP A 69 5.54 -6.87 3.29
C ASP A 69 4.89 -7.37 4.60
N GLY A 70 4.47 -6.46 5.48
CA GLY A 70 3.71 -6.80 6.67
C GLY A 70 2.38 -7.50 6.36
N GLN A 71 1.63 -7.02 5.36
CA GLN A 71 0.37 -7.67 4.95
C GLN A 71 0.60 -9.07 4.36
N MET A 72 1.68 -9.28 3.60
CA MET A 72 2.03 -10.62 3.11
C MET A 72 2.42 -11.55 4.27
N ALA A 73 3.26 -11.08 5.20
CA ALA A 73 3.67 -11.87 6.36
C ALA A 73 2.48 -12.32 7.21
N VAL A 74 1.51 -11.44 7.47
CA VAL A 74 0.28 -11.79 8.21
C VAL A 74 -0.50 -12.91 7.51
N ARG A 75 -0.55 -12.91 6.18
CA ARG A 75 -1.24 -13.93 5.39
C ARG A 75 -0.50 -15.25 5.33
N GLU A 76 0.83 -15.23 5.30
CA GLU A 76 1.64 -16.44 5.41
C GLU A 76 1.42 -17.12 6.76
N ILE A 77 1.37 -16.33 7.84
CA ILE A 77 1.10 -16.82 9.20
C ILE A 77 -0.34 -17.33 9.34
N SER A 78 -1.32 -16.59 8.82
CA SER A 78 -2.76 -16.91 8.96
C SER A 78 -3.24 -17.99 7.98
N GLY A 79 -2.55 -18.14 6.84
CA GLY A 79 -2.96 -18.99 5.72
C GLY A 79 -2.49 -20.43 5.80
N GLY A 80 -1.47 -20.76 6.60
CA GLY A 80 -1.04 -22.14 6.79
C GLY A 80 -0.76 -22.92 5.49
N GLU A 81 -0.46 -22.24 4.38
CA GLU A 81 0.00 -22.91 3.17
C GLU A 81 1.45 -23.33 3.42
N ARG A 82 1.56 -24.59 3.86
CA ARG A 82 2.75 -25.45 3.85
C ARG A 82 3.85 -24.89 2.96
N TRP A 83 4.88 -24.38 3.61
CA TRP A 83 6.23 -24.41 3.08
C TRP A 83 6.54 -25.85 2.64
N ARG A 84 6.66 -26.04 1.33
CA ARG A 84 7.33 -27.17 0.69
C ARG A 84 8.11 -26.66 -0.50
#